data_AF-A0A0H3MWA5-F1
#
_entry.id   AF-A0A0H3MWA5-F1
#
_cell.length_a   1.000
_cell.length_b   1.000
_cell.length_c   1.000
_cell.angle_alpha   90.00
_cell.angle_beta   90.00
_cell.angle_gamma   90.00
#
_symmetry.space_group_name_H-M   'P 1'
#
loop_
_entity.id
_entity.type
_entity.pdbx_description
1 polymer ?
#
loop_
_entity_poly.entity_id
_entity_poly.type
_entity_poly.pdbx_seq_one_letter_code
_entity_poly.pdbx_strand_id
1 'polypeptide(L)' 'MSTVTIRLNQEEEVFFKSYAQLTGQSLSSLFKKALERDIEDEYDLKIYHQAYDEYKADPETISHADFKKELGL' A
#
# COMPACT_ATOMS: atom_id res chain seq x y z
N MET A 1 11.59 7.56 -21.28
CA MET A 1 10.74 6.58 -20.58
C MET A 1 11.47 5.25 -20.58
N SER A 2 11.49 4.55 -19.46
CA SER A 2 12.04 3.20 -19.36
C SER A 2 10.94 2.18 -19.61
N THR A 3 11.26 1.06 -20.27
CA THR A 3 10.33 -0.02 -20.57
C THR A 3 10.68 -1.24 -19.74
N VAL A 4 9.67 -1.89 -19.17
CA VAL A 4 9.81 -3.18 -18.50
C VAL A 4 9.13 -4.25 -19.36
N THR A 5 9.84 -5.32 -19.65
CA THR A 5 9.30 -6.49 -20.37
C THR A 5 9.10 -7.62 -19.37
N ILE A 6 7.85 -8.09 -19.24
CA ILE A 6 7.49 -9.21 -18.38
C ILE A 6 7.13 -10.38 -19.31
N ARG A 7 7.83 -11.50 -19.16
CA ARG A 7 7.46 -12.74 -19.87
C ARG A 7 6.35 -13.42 -19.07
N LEU A 8 5.29 -13.78 -19.77
CA LEU A 8 4.16 -14.53 -19.22
C LEU A 8 4.13 -15.92 -19.83
N ASN A 9 3.69 -16.91 -19.06
CA ASN A 9 3.22 -18.15 -19.62
C ASN A 9 1.79 -17.97 -20.18
N GLN A 10 1.28 -19.00 -20.86
CA GLN A 10 0.00 -18.91 -21.55
C GLN A 10 -1.20 -18.74 -20.60
N GLU A 11 -1.15 -19.35 -19.41
CA GLU A 11 -2.22 -19.23 -18.42
C GLU A 11 -2.24 -17.83 -17.79
N GLU A 12 -1.07 -17.30 -17.40
CA GLU A 12 -0.91 -15.94 -16.90
C GLU A 12 -1.40 -14.91 -17.91
N GLU A 13 -1.04 -15.07 -19.18
CA GLU A 13 -1.46 -14.15 -20.23
C GLU A 13 -2.98 -14.13 -20.37
N VAL A 14 -3.63 -15.30 -20.40
CA VAL A 14 -5.10 -15.40 -20.49
C VAL A 14 -5.76 -14.79 -19.26
N PHE A 15 -5.27 -15.14 -18.07
CA PHE A 15 -5.82 -14.67 -16.81
C PHE A 15 -5.72 -13.16 -16.66
N PHE A 16 -4.53 -12.59 -16.86
CA PHE A 16 -4.31 -11.16 -16.72
C PHE A 16 -5.07 -10.36 -17.77
N LYS A 17 -5.09 -10.81 -19.04
CA LYS A 17 -5.87 -10.12 -20.09
C LYS A 17 -7.37 -10.15 -19.80
N SER A 18 -7.89 -11.25 -19.28
CA SER A 18 -9.31 -11.37 -18.89
C SER A 18 -9.65 -10.37 -17.78
N TYR A 19 -8.77 -10.21 -16.79
CA TYR A 19 -8.95 -9.23 -15.72
C TYR A 19 -8.83 -7.77 -16.21
N ALA A 20 -7.90 -7.50 -17.12
CA ALA A 20 -7.80 -6.20 -17.79
C ALA A 20 -9.09 -5.84 -18.55
N GLN A 21 -9.67 -6.82 -19.27
CA GLN A 21 -10.94 -6.64 -19.97
C GLN A 21 -12.09 -6.38 -19.00
N LEU A 22 -12.19 -7.15 -17.91
CA LEU A 22 -13.21 -6.99 -16.88
C LEU A 22 -13.18 -5.60 -16.24
N THR A 23 -11.97 -5.10 -15.95
CA THR A 23 -11.77 -3.81 -15.25
C THR A 23 -11.73 -2.61 -16.19
N GLY A 24 -11.63 -2.82 -17.50
CA GLY A 24 -11.42 -1.76 -18.49
C GLY A 24 -10.06 -1.06 -18.39
N GLN A 25 -9.11 -1.63 -17.65
CA GLN A 25 -7.78 -1.06 -17.41
C GLN A 25 -6.71 -1.81 -18.21
N SER A 26 -5.64 -1.12 -18.61
CA SER A 26 -4.50 -1.78 -19.24
C SER A 26 -3.69 -2.58 -18.23
N LEU A 27 -3.05 -3.67 -18.70
CA LEU A 27 -2.13 -4.46 -17.90
C LEU A 27 -1.02 -3.62 -17.26
N SER A 28 -0.48 -2.63 -17.97
CA SER A 28 0.53 -1.74 -17.43
C SER A 28 0.03 -0.96 -16.22
N SER A 29 -1.22 -0.50 -16.23
CA SER A 29 -1.79 0.24 -15.11
C SER A 29 -2.07 -0.68 -13.94
N LEU A 30 -2.56 -1.89 -14.20
CA LEU A 30 -2.81 -2.89 -13.16
C LEU A 30 -1.52 -3.36 -12.49
N PHE A 31 -0.46 -3.64 -13.25
CA PHE A 31 0.84 -4.02 -12.69
C PHE A 31 1.47 -2.89 -11.86
N LYS A 32 1.38 -1.63 -12.32
CA LYS A 32 1.89 -0.49 -11.54
C LYS A 32 1.15 -0.35 -10.21
N LYS A 33 -0.19 -0.41 -10.24
CA LYS A 33 -0.99 -0.32 -9.01
C LYS A 33 -0.71 -1.45 -8.03
N ALA A 34 -0.53 -2.68 -8.54
CA ALA A 34 -0.18 -3.81 -7.70
C ALA A 34 1.18 -3.58 -7.02
N LEU A 35 2.19 -3.17 -7.81
CA LEU A 35 3.52 -2.89 -7.28
C LEU A 35 3.52 -1.71 -6.29
N GLU A 36 2.80 -0.63 -6.59
CA GLU A 36 2.65 0.53 -5.69
C GLU A 36 2.06 0.10 -4.35
N ARG A 37 0.94 -0.64 -4.37
CA ARG A 37 0.30 -1.13 -3.15
C ARG A 37 1.22 -2.04 -2.35
N ASP A 38 1.89 -2.98 -3.00
CA ASP A 38 2.77 -3.92 -2.30
C ASP A 38 3.95 -3.18 -1.64
N ILE A 39 4.48 -2.13 -2.28
CA ILE A 39 5.51 -1.25 -1.69
C ILE A 39 4.95 -0.45 -0.50
N GLU A 40 3.74 0.11 -0.64
CA GLU A 40 3.07 0.86 0.43
C GLU A 40 2.81 -0.03 1.65
N ASP A 41 2.27 -1.24 1.45
CA ASP A 41 2.00 -2.19 2.54
C ASP A 41 3.28 -2.54 3.32
N GLU A 42 4.41 -2.77 2.64
CA GLU A 42 5.70 -3.01 3.28
C GLU A 42 6.21 -1.79 4.06
N TYR A 43 6.07 -0.60 3.47
CA TYR A 43 6.52 0.63 4.09
C TYR A 43 5.68 0.97 5.33
N ASP A 44 4.36 0.89 5.23
CA ASP A 44 3.41 1.14 6.30
C ASP A 44 3.64 0.18 7.48
N LEU A 45 3.88 -1.11 7.20
CA LEU A 45 4.21 -2.09 8.24
C LEU A 45 5.49 -1.71 8.98
N LYS A 46 6.51 -1.25 8.26
CA LYS A 46 7.78 -0.82 8.86
C LYS A 46 7.58 0.40 9.76
N ILE A 47 6.83 1.41 9.29
CA ILE A 47 6.51 2.60 10.07
C ILE A 47 5.70 2.25 11.31
N TYR A 48 4.72 1.34 11.18
CA TYR A 48 3.97 0.83 12.31
C TYR A 48 4.88 0.22 13.37
N HIS A 49 5.80 -0.67 13.00
CA HIS A 49 6.72 -1.28 13.94
C HIS A 49 7.58 -0.25 14.68
N GLN A 50 8.11 0.74 13.95
CA GLN A 50 8.87 1.82 14.56
C GLN A 50 8.02 2.62 15.56
N ALA A 51 6.84 3.09 15.15
CA ALA A 51 5.97 3.86 16.02
C ALA A 51 5.52 3.07 17.25
N TYR A 52 5.32 1.75 17.09
CA TYR A 52 4.94 0.88 18.19
C TYR A 52 6.08 0.66 19.19
N ASP A 53 7.33 0.55 18.73
CA ASP A 53 8.50 0.44 19.60
C ASP A 53 8.77 1.77 20.34
N GLU A 54 8.58 2.91 19.67
CA GLU A 54 8.62 4.25 20.31
C GLU A 54 7.56 4.38 21.41
N TYR A 55 6.31 3.98 21.13
CA TYR A 55 5.24 3.96 22.14
C TYR A 55 5.54 2.98 23.28
N LYS A 56 6.13 1.82 23.02
CA LYS A 56 6.53 0.91 24.11
C LYS A 56 7.60 1.48 25.01
N ALA A 57 8.50 2.28 24.46
CA ALA A 57 9.54 2.97 25.23
C ALA A 57 8.93 4.09 26.10
N ASP A 58 7.88 4.76 25.61
CA ASP A 58 7.17 5.82 26.32
C ASP A 58 5.64 5.74 26.10
N PRO A 59 4.91 4.92 26.89
CA PRO A 59 3.52 4.58 26.62
C PRO A 59 2.52 5.60 27.17
N GLU A 60 2.83 6.89 27.03
CA GLU A 60 1.91 7.95 27.42
C GLU A 60 0.68 7.97 26.50
N THR A 61 -0.50 8.10 27.12
CA THR A 61 -1.77 8.19 26.41
C THR A 61 -2.59 9.31 27.01
N ILE A 62 -3.28 10.07 26.15
CA ILE A 62 -4.20 11.13 26.55
C ILE A 62 -5.63 10.77 26.15
N SER A 63 -6.61 11.33 26.86
CA SER A 63 -8.01 11.15 26.49
C SER A 63 -8.30 11.86 25.17
N HIS A 64 -9.29 11.37 24.41
CA HIS A 64 -9.75 12.05 23.18
C HIS A 64 -10.19 13.50 23.45
N ALA A 65 -10.74 13.76 24.65
CA ALA A 65 -11.15 15.11 25.05
C ALA A 65 -9.96 16.03 25.28
N ASP A 66 -8.88 15.52 25.89
CA ASP A 66 -7.68 16.32 26.15
C ASP A 66 -6.86 16.52 24.86
N PHE A 67 -6.79 15.53 23.98
CA PHE A 67 -6.18 15.67 22.67
C PHE A 67 -6.84 16.75 21.81
N LYS A 68 -8.19 16.81 21.83
CA LYS A 68 -8.92 17.89 21.15
C LYS A 68 -8.57 19.27 21.70
N LYS A 69 -8.48 19.41 23.03
CA LYS A 69 -8.06 20.68 23.66
C LYS A 69 -6.66 21.09 23.22
N GLU A 70 -5.71 20.15 23.13
CA GLU A 70 -4.34 20.43 22.64
C GLU A 70 -4.33 20.92 21.18
N LEU A 71 -5.23 20.40 20.34
CA LEU A 71 -5.38 20.82 18.95
C LEU A 71 -6.25 22.09 18.77
N GLY A 72 -6.82 22.64 19.85
CA GLY A 72 -7.71 23.80 19.79
C GLY A 72 -9.09 23.52 19.17
N LEU A 73 -9.55 22.26 19.25
CA LEU A 73 -10.83 21.76 18.70
C LEU A 73 -11.89 21.50 19.78
#